data_AF-A0A9E3AK17-F1
#
_entry.id   AF-A0A9E3AK17-F1
#
_cell.length_a   1.000
_cell.length_b   1.000
_cell.length_c   1.000
_cell.angle_alpha   90.00
_cell.angle_beta   90.00
_cell.angle_gamma   90.00
#
_symmetry.space_group_name_H-M   'P 1'
#
loop_
_entity.id
_entity.type
_entity.pdbx_description
1 polymer ?
#
loop_
_entity_poly.entity_id
_entity_poly.type
_entity_poly.pdbx_seq_one_letter_code
_entity_poly.pdbx_strand_id
1 'polypeptide(L)'
;MSNQRVRTQLLARNSFDEKDARPRPKLAEMVAMAITDEIAKLGWPVGRNIGRLPDLTRRYGVSESIAREAVRQLEQNGLVRMLRGDKPGLVVSSPPPAVAAQALVTYLHLVDVKPTEVLGFAHAFEHQMAMLCAQRLSSRAVPALRGSVDRLMAEHDLIKRMPVFRDLMRQLTAATTNPLFSMFCEVVFQSMGSLGMGGGEGPEMERIQAQGDLAMRAWCIVAEAVIAGDLQGISRTLNAFGDGEEFDQFTSSYRRLVRTGSAPIVNPETFDMIFGPLHKRSLFLAFQIAGQLNDEGAQEGVNLGREPQLTARYGVSRGVFREAARILELHQICKTRRGNAGGMYTGRPSPAYAIQTARTCLHYLSISTAQVCEARLAFEPAAARKVAEETPELARRLRAILDGEGPASERLEAFHAHVMSAAANRVVALVSEALVSCEGLGEEVCDSAVAAARIVADAIGAGDGALSARSMIEFISAWAAADRQDWTLNTQTFSSIAPVASESWAGR
;
A
#
# COMPACT_ATOMS: atom_id res chain seq x y z
N MET A 1 33.26 -29.60 11.24
CA MET A 1 32.08 -30.14 11.96
C MET A 1 31.09 -29.06 12.45
N SER A 2 31.29 -27.76 12.12
CA SER A 2 30.39 -26.65 12.52
C SER A 2 29.18 -26.44 11.58
N ASN A 3 29.32 -26.73 10.28
CA ASN A 3 28.29 -26.49 9.26
C ASN A 3 27.06 -27.42 9.32
N GLN A 4 27.17 -28.56 10.00
CA GLN A 4 26.08 -29.54 10.07
C GLN A 4 25.13 -29.23 11.24
N ARG A 5 25.63 -28.64 12.34
CA ARG A 5 24.82 -28.29 13.52
C ARG A 5 23.84 -27.13 13.27
N VAL A 6 24.23 -26.11 12.50
CA VAL A 6 23.33 -25.00 12.09
C VAL A 6 22.20 -25.52 11.20
N ARG A 7 22.53 -26.42 10.27
CA ARG A 7 21.55 -27.05 9.36
C ARG A 7 20.59 -27.97 10.11
N THR A 8 21.05 -28.69 11.14
CA THR A 8 20.20 -29.59 11.95
C THR A 8 19.34 -28.84 12.97
N GLN A 9 19.82 -27.73 13.55
CA GLN A 9 19.01 -26.88 14.46
C GLN A 9 17.92 -26.09 13.73
N LEU A 10 18.14 -25.69 12.47
CA LEU A 10 17.11 -25.04 11.62
C LEU A 10 16.02 -26.02 11.13
N LEU A 11 16.28 -27.33 11.12
CA LEU A 11 15.34 -28.35 10.64
C LEU A 11 14.46 -28.95 11.75
N ALA A 12 14.85 -28.86 13.03
CA ALA A 12 14.24 -29.60 14.14
C ALA A 12 13.07 -28.91 14.87
N ARG A 13 12.65 -27.70 14.46
CA ARG A 13 11.53 -26.95 15.09
C ARG A 13 10.18 -27.13 14.36
N ASN A 14 10.07 -28.09 13.44
CA ASN A 14 8.96 -28.23 12.51
C ASN A 14 8.00 -29.37 12.91
N SER A 15 6.88 -29.04 13.55
CA SER A 15 5.67 -29.88 13.52
C SER A 15 4.43 -29.09 13.92
N PHE A 16 3.95 -28.15 13.09
CA PHE A 16 2.58 -27.60 13.20
C PHE A 16 2.05 -27.21 11.80
N ASP A 17 0.72 -27.20 11.73
CA ASP A 17 -0.23 -27.44 10.61
C ASP A 17 0.08 -26.86 9.20
N GLU A 18 -0.18 -27.67 8.17
CA GLU A 18 0.32 -27.52 6.79
C GLU A 18 -0.57 -26.67 5.86
N LYS A 19 -1.68 -26.09 6.37
CA LYS A 19 -2.71 -25.45 5.51
C LYS A 19 -2.79 -23.92 5.52
N ASP A 20 -2.19 -23.23 6.50
CA ASP A 20 -2.24 -21.75 6.60
C ASP A 20 -0.87 -21.06 6.79
N ALA A 21 0.24 -21.77 6.60
CA ALA A 21 1.56 -21.18 6.75
C ALA A 21 1.90 -20.23 5.58
N ARG A 22 2.10 -18.94 5.88
CA ARG A 22 2.68 -17.97 4.92
C ARG A 22 3.95 -18.59 4.31
N PRO A 23 4.14 -18.56 2.98
CA PRO A 23 5.32 -19.13 2.35
C PRO A 23 6.59 -18.44 2.89
N ARG A 24 7.58 -19.25 3.31
CA ARG A 24 8.82 -18.76 3.91
C ARG A 24 9.55 -17.79 2.96
N PRO A 25 10.08 -16.65 3.46
CA PRO A 25 10.78 -15.69 2.60
C PRO A 25 12.02 -16.32 1.98
N LYS A 26 12.33 -15.95 0.73
CA LYS A 26 13.48 -16.51 0.01
C LYS A 26 14.77 -15.94 0.58
N LEU A 27 15.89 -16.67 0.47
CA LEU A 27 17.18 -16.20 1.01
C LEU A 27 17.60 -14.81 0.48
N ALA A 28 17.31 -14.50 -0.78
CA ALA A 28 17.58 -13.17 -1.34
C ALA A 28 16.73 -12.05 -0.71
N GLU A 29 15.49 -12.36 -0.33
CA GLU A 29 14.58 -11.43 0.35
C GLU A 29 15.06 -11.16 1.78
N MET A 30 15.53 -12.19 2.48
CA MET A 30 16.17 -12.03 3.79
C MET A 30 17.41 -11.13 3.73
N VAL A 31 18.24 -11.28 2.68
CA VAL A 31 19.42 -10.41 2.47
C VAL A 31 18.99 -8.97 2.15
N ALA A 32 17.96 -8.78 1.32
CA ALA A 32 17.43 -7.45 1.03
C ALA A 32 16.92 -6.76 2.31
N MET A 33 16.12 -7.47 3.12
CA MET A 33 15.63 -6.97 4.41
C MET A 33 16.79 -6.59 5.34
N ALA A 34 17.81 -7.46 5.46
CA ALA A 34 18.97 -7.18 6.31
C ALA A 34 19.75 -5.92 5.86
N ILE A 35 19.89 -5.70 4.55
CA ILE A 35 20.48 -4.47 4.00
C ILE A 35 19.59 -3.26 4.30
N THR A 36 18.28 -3.38 4.13
CA THR A 36 17.33 -2.30 4.48
C THR A 36 17.44 -1.90 5.95
N ASP A 37 17.46 -2.87 6.86
CA ASP A 37 17.60 -2.63 8.29
C ASP A 37 18.93 -1.96 8.64
N GLU A 38 20.01 -2.33 7.95
CA GLU A 38 21.31 -1.68 8.12
C GLU A 38 21.27 -0.21 7.68
N ILE A 39 20.71 0.08 6.50
CA ILE A 39 20.58 1.44 5.98
C ILE A 39 19.71 2.30 6.92
N ALA A 40 18.61 1.72 7.41
CA ALA A 40 17.70 2.31 8.37
C ALA A 40 18.42 2.68 9.69
N LYS A 41 19.18 1.74 10.28
CA LYS A 41 19.97 1.97 11.51
C LYS A 41 21.04 3.04 11.34
N LEU A 42 21.53 3.25 10.12
CA LEU A 42 22.48 4.31 9.80
C LEU A 42 21.82 5.68 9.54
N GLY A 43 20.50 5.80 9.73
CA GLY A 43 19.76 7.04 9.52
C GLY A 43 19.62 7.40 8.04
N TRP A 44 19.52 6.41 7.16
CA TRP A 44 19.32 6.60 5.72
C TRP A 44 20.33 7.54 5.04
N PRO A 45 21.62 7.18 5.01
CA PRO A 45 22.67 8.04 4.44
C PRO A 45 22.61 8.09 2.91
N VAL A 46 21.67 8.87 2.35
CA VAL A 46 21.43 9.02 0.91
C VAL A 46 22.72 9.41 0.18
N GLY A 47 23.02 8.73 -0.92
CA GLY A 47 24.24 8.93 -1.71
C GLY A 47 25.46 8.15 -1.19
N ARG A 48 25.40 7.55 -0.01
CA ARG A 48 26.48 6.70 0.51
C ARG A 48 26.58 5.40 -0.27
N ASN A 49 27.79 5.06 -0.69
CA ASN A 49 28.11 3.75 -1.25
C ASN A 49 28.28 2.73 -0.10
N ILE A 50 27.48 1.67 -0.11
CA ILE A 50 27.45 0.62 0.92
C ILE A 50 28.18 -0.67 0.48
N GLY A 51 28.88 -0.62 -0.65
CA GLY A 51 29.78 -1.69 -1.11
C GLY A 51 29.46 -2.18 -2.53
N ARG A 52 30.39 -2.92 -3.10
CA ARG A 52 30.21 -3.59 -4.40
C ARG A 52 29.54 -4.94 -4.19
N LEU A 53 29.05 -5.52 -5.27
CA LEU A 53 28.43 -6.84 -5.24
C LEU A 53 29.32 -7.93 -4.58
N PRO A 54 30.65 -8.01 -4.83
CA PRO A 54 31.53 -8.96 -4.12
C PRO A 54 31.70 -8.67 -2.63
N ASP A 55 31.52 -7.42 -2.21
CA ASP A 55 31.58 -7.05 -0.79
C ASP A 55 30.31 -7.52 -0.09
N LEU A 56 29.15 -7.35 -0.75
CA LEU A 56 27.85 -7.82 -0.26
C LEU A 56 27.81 -9.36 -0.16
N THR A 57 28.34 -10.09 -1.13
CA THR A 57 28.39 -11.57 -1.05
C THR A 57 29.20 -12.05 0.14
N ARG A 58 30.37 -11.44 0.38
CA ARG A 58 31.23 -11.76 1.51
C ARG A 58 30.58 -11.40 2.84
N ARG A 59 30.01 -10.19 2.93
CA ARG A 59 29.39 -9.66 4.14
C ARG A 59 28.18 -10.47 4.59
N TYR A 60 27.32 -10.86 3.66
CA TYR A 60 26.08 -11.58 3.94
C TYR A 60 26.21 -13.10 3.80
N GLY A 61 27.40 -13.61 3.44
CA GLY A 61 27.66 -15.06 3.33
C GLY A 61 26.84 -15.75 2.25
N VAL A 62 26.49 -15.05 1.16
CA VAL A 62 25.63 -15.56 0.10
C VAL A 62 26.33 -15.66 -1.25
N SER A 63 25.81 -16.49 -2.15
CA SER A 63 26.30 -16.55 -3.52
C SER A 63 26.07 -15.24 -4.27
N GLU A 64 26.87 -14.99 -5.31
CA GLU A 64 26.71 -13.80 -6.16
C GLU A 64 25.33 -13.73 -6.83
N SER A 65 24.74 -14.87 -7.17
CA SER A 65 23.36 -14.92 -7.69
C SER A 65 22.32 -14.43 -6.68
N ILE A 66 22.46 -14.77 -5.40
CA ILE A 66 21.55 -14.34 -4.34
C ILE A 66 21.76 -12.86 -4.02
N ALA A 67 23.01 -12.40 -3.95
CA ALA A 67 23.31 -10.99 -3.76
C ALA A 67 22.77 -10.11 -4.90
N ARG A 68 22.87 -10.56 -6.16
CA ARG A 68 22.27 -9.82 -7.30
C ARG A 68 20.76 -9.74 -7.20
N GLU A 69 20.10 -10.82 -6.79
CA GLU A 69 18.65 -10.83 -6.63
C GLU A 69 18.21 -9.90 -5.48
N ALA A 70 18.95 -9.90 -4.36
CA ALA A 70 18.70 -8.99 -3.25
C ALA A 70 18.88 -7.52 -3.64
N VAL A 71 20.01 -7.18 -4.30
CA VAL A 71 20.26 -5.84 -4.85
C VAL A 71 19.14 -5.42 -5.77
N ARG A 72 18.70 -6.31 -6.67
CA ARG A 72 17.64 -6.00 -7.62
C ARG A 72 16.31 -5.70 -6.92
N GLN A 73 15.96 -6.42 -5.86
CA GLN A 73 14.77 -6.11 -5.06
C GLN A 73 14.87 -4.72 -4.41
N LEU A 74 16.04 -4.38 -3.84
CA LEU A 74 16.27 -3.07 -3.26
C LEU A 74 16.18 -1.94 -4.30
N GLU A 75 16.72 -2.16 -5.51
CA GLU A 75 16.60 -1.21 -6.63
C GLU A 75 15.14 -1.07 -7.09
N GLN A 76 14.38 -2.17 -7.13
CA GLN A 76 12.95 -2.17 -7.47
C GLN A 76 12.12 -1.36 -6.47
N ASN A 77 12.51 -1.38 -5.19
CA ASN A 77 11.88 -0.58 -4.13
C ASN A 77 12.41 0.87 -4.07
N GLY A 78 13.33 1.26 -4.96
CA GLY A 78 13.93 2.60 -4.97
C GLY A 78 14.86 2.90 -3.81
N LEU A 79 15.24 1.88 -3.02
CA LEU A 79 16.06 2.03 -1.80
C LEU A 79 17.54 2.25 -2.11
N VAL A 80 17.99 1.73 -3.24
CA VAL A 80 19.39 1.77 -3.66
C VAL A 80 19.48 1.88 -5.17
N ARG A 81 20.67 2.24 -5.67
CA ARG A 81 21.03 2.22 -7.08
C ARG A 81 22.42 1.63 -7.23
N MET A 82 22.57 0.64 -8.10
CA MET A 82 23.87 0.10 -8.49
C MET A 82 24.52 1.04 -9.52
N LEU A 83 25.58 1.73 -9.12
CA LEU A 83 26.38 2.54 -10.05
C LEU A 83 27.34 1.64 -10.84
N ARG A 84 27.48 1.92 -12.13
CA ARG A 84 28.46 1.32 -13.04
C ARG A 84 29.46 2.41 -13.47
N GLY A 85 30.74 2.06 -13.68
CA GLY A 85 31.80 3.00 -14.07
C GLY A 85 32.86 3.23 -12.99
N ASP A 86 33.45 4.43 -12.93
CA ASP A 86 34.66 4.75 -12.12
C ASP A 86 34.50 4.60 -10.60
N LYS A 87 33.28 4.73 -10.08
CA LYS A 87 32.94 4.48 -8.67
C LYS A 87 31.82 3.45 -8.57
N PRO A 88 32.08 2.17 -8.92
CA PRO A 88 31.05 1.17 -8.94
C PRO A 88 30.67 0.77 -7.51
N GLY A 89 29.40 0.50 -7.29
CA GLY A 89 28.89 0.06 -6.00
C GLY A 89 27.42 0.40 -5.80
N LEU A 90 26.85 -0.20 -4.77
CA LEU A 90 25.48 -0.01 -4.35
C LEU A 90 25.38 1.29 -3.56
N VAL A 91 24.58 2.24 -4.04
CA VAL A 91 24.42 3.56 -3.42
C VAL A 91 23.03 3.70 -2.83
N VAL A 92 22.94 4.14 -1.57
CA VAL A 92 21.67 4.39 -0.89
C VAL A 92 20.91 5.51 -1.59
N SER A 93 19.63 5.26 -1.86
CA SER A 93 18.68 6.23 -2.41
C SER A 93 17.62 6.57 -1.37
N SER A 94 16.86 7.63 -1.59
CA SER A 94 15.67 7.95 -0.81
C SER A 94 14.49 7.16 -1.40
N PRO A 95 13.82 6.25 -0.65
CA PRO A 95 12.59 5.63 -1.13
C PRO A 95 11.51 6.71 -1.30
N PRO A 96 11.08 7.01 -2.53
CA PRO A 96 10.06 8.03 -2.74
C PRO A 96 8.71 7.53 -2.21
N PRO A 97 7.90 8.36 -1.53
CA PRO A 97 6.51 8.01 -1.21
C PRO A 97 5.70 7.54 -2.43
N ALA A 98 6.03 8.08 -3.62
CA ALA A 98 5.47 7.64 -4.88
C ALA A 98 5.73 6.16 -5.21
N VAL A 99 6.87 5.58 -4.80
CA VAL A 99 7.19 4.16 -5.04
C VAL A 99 6.38 3.26 -4.11
N ALA A 100 6.18 3.67 -2.86
CA ALA A 100 5.29 2.97 -1.94
C ALA A 100 3.83 2.98 -2.43
N ALA A 101 3.31 4.15 -2.78
CA ALA A 101 1.97 4.29 -3.36
C ALA A 101 1.84 3.44 -4.63
N GLN A 102 2.83 3.51 -5.54
CA GLN A 102 2.86 2.72 -6.77
C GLN A 102 2.82 1.22 -6.49
N ALA A 103 3.52 0.71 -5.48
CA ALA A 103 3.51 -0.72 -5.15
C ALA A 103 2.13 -1.17 -4.62
N LEU A 104 1.50 -0.37 -3.77
CA LEU A 104 0.13 -0.60 -3.28
C LEU A 104 -0.87 -0.59 -4.45
N VAL A 105 -0.83 0.45 -5.28
CA VAL A 105 -1.68 0.63 -6.45
C VAL A 105 -1.49 -0.51 -7.45
N THR A 106 -0.24 -0.91 -7.72
CA THR A 106 0.04 -2.05 -8.61
C THR A 106 -0.63 -3.32 -8.11
N TYR A 107 -0.51 -3.63 -6.82
CA TYR A 107 -1.19 -4.79 -6.24
C TYR A 107 -2.71 -4.68 -6.38
N LEU A 108 -3.31 -3.52 -6.07
CA LEU A 108 -4.74 -3.29 -6.17
C LEU A 108 -5.29 -3.55 -7.59
N HIS A 109 -4.56 -3.15 -8.63
CA HIS A 109 -4.95 -3.47 -10.02
C HIS A 109 -4.84 -4.95 -10.34
N LEU A 110 -3.77 -5.59 -9.88
CA LEU A 110 -3.56 -7.02 -10.14
C LEU A 110 -4.66 -7.89 -9.49
N VAL A 111 -5.20 -7.45 -8.36
CA VAL A 111 -6.36 -8.10 -7.73
C VAL A 111 -7.71 -7.57 -8.24
N ASP A 112 -7.72 -6.72 -9.27
CA ASP A 112 -8.93 -6.16 -9.87
C ASP A 112 -9.81 -5.42 -8.85
N VAL A 113 -9.23 -4.44 -8.14
CA VAL A 113 -9.96 -3.55 -7.23
C VAL A 113 -11.06 -2.80 -7.98
N LYS A 114 -12.24 -2.64 -7.36
CA LYS A 114 -13.33 -1.88 -7.97
C LYS A 114 -13.11 -0.37 -7.73
N PRO A 115 -13.49 0.51 -8.67
CA PRO A 115 -13.41 1.94 -8.43
C PRO A 115 -14.25 2.38 -7.22
N THR A 116 -15.37 1.71 -6.94
CA THR A 116 -16.19 1.96 -5.73
C THR A 116 -15.43 1.71 -4.43
N GLU A 117 -14.50 0.75 -4.42
CA GLU A 117 -13.64 0.52 -3.25
C GLU A 117 -12.59 1.63 -3.09
N VAL A 118 -12.01 2.10 -4.20
CA VAL A 118 -11.06 3.24 -4.20
C VAL A 118 -11.73 4.51 -3.67
N LEU A 119 -12.94 4.78 -4.13
CA LEU A 119 -13.67 5.99 -3.80
C LEU A 119 -14.33 5.88 -2.42
N GLY A 120 -14.75 4.68 -2.01
CA GLY A 120 -15.12 4.41 -0.63
C GLY A 120 -13.95 4.61 0.34
N PHE A 121 -12.71 4.29 -0.07
CA PHE A 121 -11.53 4.62 0.73
C PHE A 121 -11.28 6.14 0.76
N ALA A 122 -11.40 6.83 -0.37
CA ALA A 122 -11.29 8.29 -0.43
C ALA A 122 -12.27 8.96 0.56
N HIS A 123 -13.56 8.67 0.43
CA HIS A 123 -14.60 9.22 1.29
C HIS A 123 -14.39 8.92 2.77
N ALA A 124 -13.80 7.77 3.11
CA ALA A 124 -13.50 7.44 4.49
C ALA A 124 -12.55 8.49 5.11
N PHE A 125 -11.43 8.82 4.46
CA PHE A 125 -10.42 9.70 5.06
C PHE A 125 -10.61 11.20 4.75
N GLU A 126 -11.32 11.57 3.69
CA GLU A 126 -11.44 12.94 3.20
C GLU A 126 -11.99 13.91 4.25
N HIS A 127 -12.97 13.46 5.04
CA HIS A 127 -13.56 14.26 6.11
C HIS A 127 -12.53 14.61 7.19
N GLN A 128 -11.85 13.60 7.75
CA GLN A 128 -10.84 13.84 8.79
C GLN A 128 -9.65 14.65 8.26
N MET A 129 -9.22 14.39 7.02
CA MET A 129 -8.21 15.19 6.35
C MET A 129 -8.61 16.68 6.31
N ALA A 130 -9.79 17.01 5.81
CA ALA A 130 -10.25 18.40 5.69
C ALA A 130 -10.39 19.08 7.07
N MET A 131 -10.86 18.35 8.08
CA MET A 131 -10.96 18.86 9.46
C MET A 131 -9.58 19.17 10.05
N LEU A 132 -8.59 18.29 9.86
CA LEU A 132 -7.21 18.54 10.27
C LEU A 132 -6.60 19.73 9.53
N CYS A 133 -6.87 19.86 8.21
CA CYS A 133 -6.44 21.01 7.43
C CYS A 133 -6.97 22.31 8.05
N ALA A 134 -8.27 22.42 8.32
CA ALA A 134 -8.87 23.62 8.87
C ALA A 134 -8.28 24.02 10.24
N GLN A 135 -7.90 23.02 11.06
CA GLN A 135 -7.31 23.25 12.38
C GLN A 135 -5.82 23.63 12.32
N ARG A 136 -5.08 23.15 11.32
CA ARG A 136 -3.61 23.28 11.23
C ARG A 136 -3.15 24.24 10.12
N LEU A 137 -4.08 24.81 9.34
CA LEU A 137 -3.74 25.65 8.20
C LEU A 137 -2.96 26.90 8.63
N SER A 138 -1.76 27.03 8.09
CA SER A 138 -0.97 28.27 8.25
C SER A 138 -1.55 29.39 7.39
N SER A 139 -1.63 30.60 7.95
CA SER A 139 -1.99 31.82 7.20
C SER A 139 -1.10 32.05 5.97
N ARG A 140 0.15 31.54 5.98
CA ARG A 140 1.08 31.61 4.84
C ARG A 140 0.65 30.73 3.67
N ALA A 141 -0.09 29.64 3.91
CA ALA A 141 -0.55 28.72 2.87
C ALA A 141 -1.84 29.18 2.18
N VAL A 142 -2.61 30.07 2.82
CA VAL A 142 -3.91 30.56 2.32
C VAL A 142 -3.86 31.14 0.89
N PRO A 143 -2.89 32.01 0.53
CA PRO A 143 -2.84 32.54 -0.83
C PRO A 143 -2.62 31.47 -1.91
N ALA A 144 -1.82 30.45 -1.60
CA ALA A 144 -1.57 29.35 -2.53
C ALA A 144 -2.81 28.46 -2.73
N LEU A 145 -3.54 28.18 -1.65
CA LEU A 145 -4.79 27.40 -1.70
C LEU A 145 -5.85 28.13 -2.52
N ARG A 146 -6.09 29.42 -2.23
CA ARG A 146 -7.03 30.26 -3.01
C ARG A 146 -6.64 30.31 -4.47
N GLY A 147 -5.35 30.48 -4.79
CA GLY A 147 -4.88 30.45 -6.17
C GLY A 147 -5.17 29.13 -6.90
N SER A 148 -5.14 27.99 -6.20
CA SER A 148 -5.55 26.70 -6.79
C SER A 148 -7.06 26.60 -6.97
N VAL A 149 -7.86 27.10 -6.03
CA VAL A 149 -9.32 27.20 -6.16
C VAL A 149 -9.70 28.07 -7.35
N ASP A 150 -9.12 29.27 -7.49
CA ASP A 150 -9.39 30.19 -8.59
C ASP A 150 -9.09 29.54 -9.95
N ARG A 151 -7.93 28.87 -10.07
CA ARG A 151 -7.57 28.13 -11.29
C ARG A 151 -8.53 26.99 -11.60
N LEU A 152 -8.98 26.25 -10.59
CA LEU A 152 -9.94 25.16 -10.75
C LEU A 152 -11.34 25.63 -11.16
N MET A 153 -11.71 26.85 -10.76
CA MET A 153 -12.98 27.47 -11.12
C MET A 153 -12.94 28.14 -12.50
N ALA A 154 -11.76 28.60 -12.94
CA ALA A 154 -11.57 29.21 -14.25
C ALA A 154 -11.44 28.19 -15.40
N GLU A 155 -10.86 27.02 -15.14
CA GLU A 155 -10.72 25.95 -16.13
C GLU A 155 -11.97 25.05 -16.16
N HIS A 156 -12.44 24.74 -17.37
CA HIS A 156 -13.67 23.96 -17.60
C HIS A 156 -13.39 22.60 -18.25
N ASP A 157 -12.18 22.39 -18.77
CA ASP A 157 -11.75 21.09 -19.31
C ASP A 157 -11.28 20.17 -18.18
N LEU A 158 -11.97 19.05 -17.95
CA LEU A 158 -11.68 18.11 -16.87
C LEU A 158 -10.22 17.62 -16.85
N ILE A 159 -9.63 17.36 -18.03
CA ILE A 159 -8.26 16.87 -18.14
C ILE A 159 -7.28 17.96 -17.70
N LYS A 160 -7.52 19.21 -18.10
CA LYS A 160 -6.71 20.36 -17.67
C LYS A 160 -6.93 20.76 -16.21
N ARG A 161 -8.13 20.52 -15.65
CA ARG A 161 -8.42 20.74 -14.22
C ARG A 161 -7.65 19.77 -13.34
N MET A 162 -7.44 18.53 -13.78
CA MET A 162 -6.92 17.47 -12.93
C MET A 162 -5.51 17.73 -12.34
N PRO A 163 -4.53 18.27 -13.08
CA PRO A 163 -3.25 18.68 -12.50
C PRO A 163 -3.39 19.76 -11.42
N VAL A 164 -4.32 20.71 -11.62
CA VAL A 164 -4.62 21.77 -10.65
C VAL A 164 -5.31 21.19 -9.41
N PHE A 165 -6.20 20.21 -9.62
CA PHE A 165 -6.88 19.49 -8.55
C PHE A 165 -5.89 18.68 -7.71
N ARG A 166 -4.94 18.00 -8.35
CA ARG A 166 -3.86 17.30 -7.66
C ARG A 166 -2.99 18.26 -6.84
N ASP A 167 -2.69 19.45 -7.36
CA ASP A 167 -1.97 20.47 -6.60
C ASP A 167 -2.78 20.98 -5.40
N LEU A 168 -4.09 21.19 -5.55
CA LEU A 168 -4.98 21.52 -4.42
C LEU A 168 -4.91 20.43 -3.34
N MET A 169 -5.09 19.16 -3.71
CA MET A 169 -5.03 18.04 -2.76
C MET A 169 -3.65 17.90 -2.09
N ARG A 170 -2.57 18.13 -2.84
CA ARG A 170 -1.20 18.18 -2.28
C ARG A 170 -1.05 19.29 -1.23
N GLN A 171 -1.62 20.47 -1.48
CA GLN A 171 -1.57 21.58 -0.52
C GLN A 171 -2.42 21.29 0.73
N LEU A 172 -3.62 20.72 0.57
CA LEU A 172 -4.47 20.30 1.68
C LEU A 172 -3.78 19.22 2.52
N THR A 173 -3.36 18.12 1.91
CA THR A 173 -2.67 17.03 2.63
C THR A 173 -1.40 17.51 3.35
N ALA A 174 -0.64 18.45 2.78
CA ALA A 174 0.51 19.05 3.46
C ALA A 174 0.12 19.85 4.72
N ALA A 175 -1.05 20.51 4.72
CA ALA A 175 -1.54 21.25 5.88
C ALA A 175 -1.91 20.35 7.07
N THR A 176 -2.20 19.06 6.84
CA THR A 176 -2.45 18.09 7.92
C THR A 176 -1.23 17.84 8.81
N THR A 177 -0.01 18.16 8.36
CA THR A 177 1.26 17.80 9.02
C THR A 177 1.50 16.29 9.20
N ASN A 178 0.70 15.46 8.54
CA ASN A 178 0.82 14.01 8.54
C ASN A 178 0.97 13.51 7.09
N PRO A 179 2.16 13.02 6.69
CA PRO A 179 2.46 12.65 5.31
C PRO A 179 1.67 11.42 4.83
N LEU A 180 1.02 10.66 5.72
CA LEU A 180 0.16 9.54 5.35
C LEU A 180 -1.06 9.99 4.52
N PHE A 181 -1.63 11.17 4.78
CA PHE A 181 -2.74 11.68 3.96
C PHE A 181 -2.31 11.97 2.52
N SER A 182 -1.07 12.44 2.33
CA SER A 182 -0.49 12.59 0.99
C SER A 182 -0.35 11.23 0.30
N MET A 183 0.12 10.21 1.01
CA MET A 183 0.19 8.83 0.50
C MET A 183 -1.21 8.27 0.15
N PHE A 184 -2.23 8.54 0.96
CA PHE A 184 -3.60 8.10 0.68
C PHE A 184 -4.17 8.74 -0.58
N CYS A 185 -4.00 10.06 -0.74
CA CYS A 185 -4.36 10.75 -1.98
C CYS A 185 -3.61 10.19 -3.18
N GLU A 186 -2.32 9.87 -3.05
CA GLU A 186 -1.55 9.22 -4.11
C GLU A 186 -2.11 7.83 -4.46
N VAL A 187 -2.46 7.00 -3.47
CA VAL A 187 -3.11 5.71 -3.73
C VAL A 187 -4.43 5.90 -4.48
N VAL A 188 -5.25 6.88 -4.11
CA VAL A 188 -6.51 7.19 -4.80
C VAL A 188 -6.25 7.66 -6.23
N PHE A 189 -5.45 8.71 -6.43
CA PHE A 189 -5.19 9.27 -7.76
C PHE A 189 -4.60 8.24 -8.70
N GLN A 190 -3.52 7.57 -8.30
CA GLN A 190 -2.87 6.57 -9.15
C GLN A 190 -3.84 5.41 -9.44
N SER A 191 -4.70 5.03 -8.48
CA SER A 191 -5.72 4.01 -8.74
C SER A 191 -6.75 4.43 -9.78
N MET A 192 -7.12 5.70 -9.83
CA MET A 192 -8.04 6.24 -10.83
C MET A 192 -7.44 6.29 -12.23
N GLY A 193 -6.13 6.43 -12.38
CA GLY A 193 -5.49 6.58 -13.69
C GLY A 193 -5.54 5.35 -14.59
N SER A 194 -5.28 4.20 -14.00
CA SER A 194 -5.37 2.89 -14.68
C SER A 194 -6.80 2.45 -14.91
N LEU A 195 -7.78 3.09 -14.26
CA LEU A 195 -9.19 2.93 -14.56
C LEU A 195 -9.62 3.75 -15.79
N GLY A 196 -8.72 4.52 -16.41
CA GLY A 196 -8.89 5.05 -17.77
C GLY A 196 -9.56 6.42 -17.85
N MET A 197 -8.92 7.47 -17.33
CA MET A 197 -9.46 8.83 -17.49
C MET A 197 -9.21 9.35 -18.89
N GLY A 198 -10.19 9.17 -19.77
CA GLY A 198 -10.44 10.20 -20.76
C GLY A 198 -11.07 9.82 -22.08
N GLY A 199 -11.35 10.91 -22.79
CA GLY A 199 -11.28 11.04 -24.24
C GLY A 199 -12.14 10.09 -25.04
N GLY A 200 -13.40 9.92 -24.65
CA GLY A 200 -14.43 9.30 -25.48
C GLY A 200 -15.52 10.32 -25.82
N GLU A 201 -16.13 10.20 -26.98
CA GLU A 201 -17.35 10.97 -27.28
C GLU A 201 -18.58 10.11 -26.94
N GLY A 202 -19.61 10.73 -26.37
CA GLY A 202 -20.88 10.07 -26.08
C GLY A 202 -21.43 10.36 -24.68
N PRO A 203 -22.69 9.96 -24.42
CA PRO A 203 -23.43 10.32 -23.21
C PRO A 203 -22.81 9.77 -21.91
N GLU A 204 -22.02 8.71 -22.02
CA GLU A 204 -21.31 8.14 -20.89
C GLU A 204 -20.12 9.01 -20.46
N MET A 205 -19.35 9.54 -21.41
CA MET A 205 -18.25 10.45 -21.11
C MET A 205 -18.76 11.81 -20.61
N GLU A 206 -19.87 12.30 -21.15
CA GLU A 206 -20.51 13.53 -20.65
C GLU A 206 -20.92 13.41 -19.17
N ARG A 207 -21.45 12.26 -18.76
CA ARG A 207 -21.75 12.00 -17.34
C ARG A 207 -20.48 11.95 -16.48
N ILE A 208 -19.42 11.29 -16.98
CA ILE A 208 -18.13 11.24 -16.28
C ILE A 208 -17.58 12.65 -16.07
N GLN A 209 -17.66 13.51 -17.09
CA GLN A 209 -17.24 14.90 -17.00
C GLN A 209 -18.08 15.70 -16.02
N ALA A 210 -19.41 15.61 -16.09
CA ALA A 210 -20.31 16.31 -15.17
C ALA A 210 -20.07 15.92 -13.70
N GLN A 211 -19.83 14.64 -13.43
CA GLN A 211 -19.57 14.15 -12.08
C GLN A 211 -18.18 14.54 -11.57
N GLY A 212 -17.15 14.44 -12.41
CA GLY A 212 -15.82 14.97 -12.11
C GLY A 212 -15.85 16.47 -11.82
N ASP A 213 -16.66 17.21 -12.58
CA ASP A 213 -16.85 18.64 -12.39
C ASP A 213 -17.53 18.97 -11.06
N LEU A 214 -18.57 18.22 -10.70
CA LEU A 214 -19.24 18.34 -9.41
C LEU A 214 -18.28 18.06 -8.26
N ALA A 215 -17.51 16.98 -8.34
CA ALA A 215 -16.50 16.61 -7.33
C ALA A 215 -15.48 17.73 -7.12
N MET A 216 -14.92 18.27 -8.21
CA MET A 216 -13.94 19.35 -8.13
C MET A 216 -14.55 20.63 -7.56
N ARG A 217 -15.80 20.97 -7.90
CA ARG A 217 -16.52 22.12 -7.33
C ARG A 217 -16.77 21.93 -5.83
N ALA A 218 -17.17 20.73 -5.40
CA ALA A 218 -17.33 20.41 -3.99
C ALA A 218 -16.01 20.61 -3.23
N TRP A 219 -14.88 20.16 -3.78
CA TRP A 219 -13.57 20.38 -3.18
C TRP A 219 -13.12 21.84 -3.16
N CYS A 220 -13.52 22.67 -4.14
CA CYS A 220 -13.32 24.12 -4.05
C CYS A 220 -14.09 24.72 -2.85
N ILE A 221 -15.33 24.29 -2.61
CA ILE A 221 -16.13 24.72 -1.46
C ILE A 221 -15.49 24.26 -0.15
N VAL A 222 -15.02 23.00 -0.09
CA VAL A 222 -14.30 22.46 1.07
C VAL A 222 -13.02 23.25 1.33
N ALA A 223 -12.26 23.60 0.29
CA ALA A 223 -11.04 24.38 0.43
C ALA A 223 -11.31 25.78 1.01
N GLU A 224 -12.37 26.46 0.55
CA GLU A 224 -12.79 27.75 1.14
C GLU A 224 -13.26 27.60 2.59
N ALA A 225 -14.01 26.53 2.91
CA ALA A 225 -14.42 26.24 4.28
C ALA A 225 -13.21 25.95 5.19
N VAL A 226 -12.20 25.24 4.68
CA VAL A 226 -10.90 25.01 5.35
C VAL A 226 -10.18 26.34 5.61
N ILE A 227 -10.13 27.24 4.62
CA ILE A 227 -9.54 28.58 4.77
C ILE A 227 -10.27 29.40 5.82
N ALA A 228 -11.61 29.29 5.88
CA ALA A 228 -12.46 30.00 6.83
C ALA A 228 -12.47 29.37 8.24
N GLY A 229 -11.95 28.16 8.41
CA GLY A 229 -12.10 27.38 9.65
C GLY A 229 -13.53 26.90 9.90
N ASP A 230 -14.38 26.84 8.86
CA ASP A 230 -15.78 26.43 8.97
C ASP A 230 -15.92 24.89 8.98
N LEU A 231 -15.72 24.30 10.16
CA LEU A 231 -15.82 22.86 10.38
C LEU A 231 -17.21 22.28 10.02
N GLN A 232 -18.27 23.06 10.24
CA GLN A 232 -19.63 22.63 9.88
C GLN A 232 -19.85 22.68 8.37
N GLY A 233 -19.33 23.70 7.69
CA GLY A 233 -19.35 23.82 6.23
C GLY A 233 -18.61 22.67 5.55
N ILE A 234 -17.45 22.27 6.08
CA ILE A 234 -16.69 21.08 5.61
C ILE A 234 -17.58 19.84 5.73
N SER A 235 -18.12 19.58 6.92
CA SER A 235 -18.94 18.40 7.20
C SER A 235 -20.18 18.34 6.31
N ARG A 236 -20.88 19.46 6.15
CA ARG A 236 -22.09 19.57 5.32
C ARG A 236 -21.79 19.27 3.86
N THR A 237 -20.70 19.83 3.34
CA THR A 237 -20.32 19.68 1.93
C THR A 237 -19.90 18.25 1.61
N LEU A 238 -19.05 17.64 2.45
CA LEU A 238 -18.57 16.28 2.21
C LEU A 238 -19.68 15.22 2.38
N ASN A 239 -20.57 15.38 3.36
CA ASN A 239 -21.71 14.47 3.53
C ASN A 239 -22.69 14.55 2.35
N ALA A 240 -22.93 15.74 1.81
CA ALA A 240 -23.81 15.90 0.65
C ALA A 240 -23.28 15.24 -0.64
N PHE A 241 -21.97 14.97 -0.70
CA PHE A 241 -21.32 14.34 -1.86
C PHE A 241 -21.21 12.79 -1.72
N GLY A 242 -21.29 12.25 -0.49
CA GLY A 242 -20.93 10.85 -0.19
C GLY A 242 -22.01 9.78 -0.38
N ASP A 243 -23.29 10.15 -0.61
CA ASP A 243 -24.44 9.22 -0.47
C ASP A 243 -25.07 8.73 -1.80
N GLY A 244 -24.41 8.90 -2.96
CA GLY A 244 -25.07 8.67 -4.26
C GLY A 244 -25.00 7.24 -4.83
N GLU A 245 -26.15 6.55 -4.95
CA GLU A 245 -26.37 5.37 -5.85
C GLU A 245 -25.88 5.61 -7.29
N GLU A 246 -25.80 6.87 -7.73
CA GLU A 246 -25.28 7.29 -9.04
C GLU A 246 -23.82 6.87 -9.27
N PHE A 247 -23.07 6.67 -8.19
CA PHE A 247 -21.65 6.32 -8.20
C PHE A 247 -21.41 4.84 -8.60
N ASP A 248 -22.29 3.92 -8.20
CA ASP A 248 -22.17 2.49 -8.55
C ASP A 248 -22.42 2.24 -10.04
N GLN A 249 -23.38 2.96 -10.65
CA GLN A 249 -23.64 2.89 -12.08
C GLN A 249 -22.45 3.42 -12.91
N PHE A 250 -21.84 4.53 -12.47
CA PHE A 250 -20.66 5.16 -13.07
C PHE A 250 -19.45 4.19 -13.20
N THR A 251 -19.15 3.41 -12.15
CA THR A 251 -17.96 2.53 -12.12
C THR A 251 -18.07 1.27 -12.99
N SER A 252 -19.29 0.73 -13.14
CA SER A 252 -19.55 -0.45 -13.98
C SER A 252 -19.40 -0.15 -15.47
N SER A 253 -19.77 1.06 -15.85
CA SER A 253 -19.71 1.62 -17.19
C SER A 253 -18.26 1.91 -17.63
N TYR A 254 -17.51 2.58 -16.74
CA TYR A 254 -16.10 2.90 -16.92
C TYR A 254 -15.20 1.68 -17.14
N ARG A 255 -15.45 0.58 -16.42
CA ARG A 255 -14.73 -0.70 -16.59
C ARG A 255 -14.90 -1.28 -18.00
N ARG A 256 -16.05 -1.07 -18.65
CA ARG A 256 -16.32 -1.56 -20.01
C ARG A 256 -15.47 -0.83 -21.04
N LEU A 257 -15.34 0.49 -20.93
CA LEU A 257 -14.59 1.34 -21.87
C LEU A 257 -13.08 1.02 -21.86
N VAL A 258 -12.50 0.76 -20.68
CA VAL A 258 -11.08 0.33 -20.57
C VAL A 258 -10.87 -1.06 -21.17
N ARG A 259 -11.83 -1.98 -20.96
CA ARG A 259 -11.77 -3.37 -21.46
C ARG A 259 -11.83 -3.47 -22.98
N THR A 260 -12.49 -2.54 -23.67
CA THR A 260 -12.57 -2.53 -25.14
C THR A 260 -11.34 -1.92 -25.82
N GLY A 261 -10.32 -1.51 -25.06
CA GLY A 261 -9.08 -0.95 -25.62
C GLY A 261 -9.23 0.48 -26.14
N SER A 262 -10.33 1.16 -25.81
CA SER A 262 -10.50 2.59 -26.04
C SER A 262 -9.77 3.35 -24.94
N ALA A 263 -8.43 3.26 -24.96
CA ALA A 263 -7.60 4.00 -24.02
C ALA A 263 -7.72 5.51 -24.29
N PRO A 264 -7.71 6.35 -23.24
CA PRO A 264 -7.74 7.80 -23.39
C PRO A 264 -6.57 8.32 -24.21
N ILE A 265 -6.84 9.31 -25.07
CA ILE A 265 -5.85 10.13 -25.79
C ILE A 265 -5.28 11.18 -24.83
N VAL A 266 -4.62 10.76 -23.75
CA VAL A 266 -3.80 11.66 -22.92
C VAL A 266 -2.35 11.32 -23.20
N ASN A 267 -1.52 12.32 -23.52
CA ASN A 267 -0.10 12.07 -23.74
C ASN A 267 0.54 11.49 -22.45
N PRO A 268 1.60 10.65 -22.57
CA PRO A 268 2.19 9.97 -21.41
C PRO A 268 2.66 10.92 -20.30
N GLU A 269 3.11 12.12 -20.64
CA GLU A 269 3.59 13.12 -19.67
C GLU A 269 2.46 13.65 -18.80
N THR A 270 1.32 13.98 -19.41
CA THR A 270 0.12 14.46 -18.70
C THR A 270 -0.50 13.34 -17.87
N PHE A 271 -0.49 12.12 -18.40
CA PHE A 271 -0.93 10.94 -17.65
C PHE A 271 -0.09 10.72 -16.40
N ASP A 272 1.24 10.77 -16.52
CA ASP A 272 2.15 10.60 -15.38
C ASP A 272 2.01 11.71 -14.34
N MET A 273 1.85 12.95 -14.81
CA MET A 273 1.60 14.10 -13.95
C MET A 273 0.31 13.94 -13.14
N ILE A 274 -0.70 13.25 -13.67
CA ILE A 274 -2.00 13.09 -13.01
C ILE A 274 -2.08 11.80 -12.17
N PHE A 275 -1.51 10.71 -12.68
CA PHE A 275 -1.74 9.36 -12.17
C PHE A 275 -0.46 8.60 -11.79
N GLY A 276 0.70 9.27 -11.84
CA GLY A 276 1.99 8.61 -11.61
C GLY A 276 2.41 7.71 -12.77
N PRO A 277 3.58 7.05 -12.66
CA PRO A 277 4.28 6.39 -13.77
C PRO A 277 3.66 5.04 -14.21
N LEU A 278 2.34 5.02 -14.39
CA LEU A 278 1.53 3.85 -14.73
C LEU A 278 1.45 3.55 -16.23
N HIS A 279 1.95 4.43 -17.10
CA HIS A 279 1.83 4.30 -18.57
C HIS A 279 2.73 3.22 -19.21
N LYS A 280 3.57 2.52 -18.44
CA LYS A 280 4.57 1.58 -18.99
C LYS A 280 3.90 0.38 -19.65
N ARG A 281 4.28 0.06 -20.90
CA ARG A 281 3.71 -1.08 -21.66
C ARG A 281 3.80 -2.42 -20.93
N SER A 282 4.88 -2.67 -20.18
CA SER A 282 5.02 -3.90 -19.38
C SER A 282 4.05 -3.96 -18.20
N LEU A 283 3.74 -2.82 -17.59
CA LEU A 283 2.78 -2.73 -16.50
C LEU A 283 1.35 -2.92 -17.02
N PHE A 284 1.01 -2.27 -18.13
CA PHE A 284 -0.28 -2.48 -18.81
C PHE A 284 -0.49 -3.95 -19.19
N LEU A 285 0.55 -4.60 -19.73
CA LEU A 285 0.50 -6.04 -20.03
C LEU A 285 0.29 -6.88 -18.76
N ALA A 286 0.93 -6.55 -17.64
CA ALA A 286 0.72 -7.25 -16.37
C ALA A 286 -0.74 -7.10 -15.89
N PHE A 287 -1.31 -5.90 -15.96
CA PHE A 287 -2.72 -5.66 -15.64
C PHE A 287 -3.67 -6.41 -16.59
N GLN A 288 -3.37 -6.42 -17.90
CA GLN A 288 -4.15 -7.16 -18.89
C GLN A 288 -4.15 -8.66 -18.60
N ILE A 289 -3.00 -9.26 -18.29
CA ILE A 289 -2.89 -10.68 -17.93
C ILE A 289 -3.67 -10.95 -16.64
N ALA A 290 -3.45 -10.16 -15.58
CA ALA A 290 -4.13 -10.36 -14.30
C ALA A 290 -5.67 -10.22 -14.43
N GLY A 291 -6.14 -9.21 -15.18
CA GLY A 291 -7.57 -9.04 -15.47
C GLY A 291 -8.17 -10.25 -16.19
N GLN A 292 -7.50 -10.79 -17.20
CA GLN A 292 -7.93 -12.01 -17.88
C GLN A 292 -8.02 -13.21 -16.93
N LEU A 293 -7.01 -13.40 -16.06
CA LEU A 293 -7.01 -14.50 -15.10
C LEU A 293 -8.16 -14.39 -14.08
N ASN A 294 -8.47 -13.16 -13.63
CA ASN A 294 -9.57 -12.89 -12.72
C ASN A 294 -10.93 -13.13 -13.41
N ASP A 295 -11.11 -12.68 -14.65
CA ASP A 295 -12.32 -12.90 -15.43
C ASP A 295 -12.55 -14.40 -15.74
N GLU A 296 -11.48 -15.17 -15.96
CA GLU A 296 -11.51 -16.61 -16.21
C GLU A 296 -11.69 -17.45 -14.92
N GLY A 297 -11.63 -16.83 -13.73
CA GLY A 297 -11.69 -17.54 -12.45
C GLY A 297 -10.54 -18.55 -12.27
N ALA A 298 -9.35 -18.20 -12.78
CA ALA A 298 -8.23 -19.11 -12.90
C ALA A 298 -7.76 -19.65 -11.54
N GLN A 299 -7.66 -20.98 -11.43
CA GLN A 299 -7.17 -21.66 -10.23
C GLN A 299 -5.65 -21.56 -10.11
N GLU A 300 -5.08 -21.67 -8.91
CA GLU A 300 -3.63 -21.69 -8.71
C GLU A 300 -2.99 -22.90 -9.43
N GLY A 301 -1.82 -22.69 -10.05
CA GLY A 301 -1.03 -23.75 -10.67
C GLY A 301 -1.40 -24.10 -12.11
N VAL A 302 -2.34 -23.38 -12.73
CA VAL A 302 -2.70 -23.51 -14.16
C VAL A 302 -1.55 -23.02 -15.03
N ASN A 303 -1.17 -23.79 -16.05
CA ASN A 303 -0.13 -23.42 -17.00
C ASN A 303 -0.69 -22.48 -18.08
N LEU A 304 -0.17 -21.26 -18.16
CA LEU A 304 -0.57 -20.24 -19.12
C LEU A 304 0.17 -20.38 -20.47
N GLY A 305 1.26 -21.14 -20.50
CA GLY A 305 2.07 -21.38 -21.69
C GLY A 305 3.52 -20.91 -21.55
N ARG A 306 4.28 -21.07 -22.63
CA ARG A 306 5.71 -20.72 -22.69
C ARG A 306 5.90 -19.27 -23.14
N GLU A 307 7.05 -18.68 -22.77
CA GLU A 307 7.42 -17.30 -23.15
C GLU A 307 7.17 -16.99 -24.64
N PRO A 308 7.60 -17.80 -25.63
CA PRO A 308 7.38 -17.48 -27.04
C PRO A 308 5.89 -17.45 -27.43
N GLN A 309 5.08 -18.34 -26.85
CA GLN A 309 3.65 -18.42 -27.11
C GLN A 309 2.93 -17.22 -26.53
N LEU A 310 3.28 -16.83 -25.30
CA LEU A 310 2.68 -15.68 -24.63
C LEU A 310 3.10 -14.36 -25.29
N THR A 311 4.35 -14.21 -25.72
CA THR A 311 4.77 -13.02 -26.48
C THR A 311 4.01 -12.88 -27.80
N ALA A 312 3.74 -14.00 -28.49
CA ALA A 312 2.94 -14.00 -29.71
C ALA A 312 1.46 -13.70 -29.42
N ARG A 313 0.87 -14.32 -28.38
CA ARG A 313 -0.52 -14.10 -27.95
C ARG A 313 -0.82 -12.64 -27.62
N TYR A 314 0.09 -11.97 -26.91
CA TYR A 314 -0.08 -10.58 -26.48
C TYR A 314 0.52 -9.54 -27.44
N GLY A 315 1.17 -9.96 -28.54
CA GLY A 315 1.72 -9.04 -29.53
C GLY A 315 2.83 -8.12 -28.98
N VAL A 316 3.62 -8.59 -28.02
CA VAL A 316 4.67 -7.79 -27.35
C VAL A 316 6.06 -8.35 -27.58
N SER A 317 7.08 -7.50 -27.42
CA SER A 317 8.47 -7.95 -27.43
C SER A 317 8.79 -8.81 -26.21
N ARG A 318 9.80 -9.68 -26.33
CA ARG A 318 10.29 -10.52 -25.22
C ARG A 318 10.71 -9.72 -23.99
N GLY A 319 11.29 -8.53 -24.19
CA GLY A 319 11.69 -7.64 -23.11
C GLY A 319 10.48 -7.12 -22.31
N VAL A 320 9.44 -6.67 -23.02
CA VAL A 320 8.19 -6.19 -22.40
C VAL A 320 7.50 -7.32 -21.64
N PHE A 321 7.41 -8.52 -22.24
CA PHE A 321 6.81 -9.68 -21.59
C PHE A 321 7.57 -10.10 -20.33
N ARG A 322 8.91 -10.16 -20.37
CA ARG A 322 9.71 -10.53 -19.19
C ARG A 322 9.54 -9.56 -18.04
N GLU A 323 9.42 -8.28 -18.34
CA GLU A 323 9.17 -7.26 -17.32
C GLU A 323 7.76 -7.40 -16.73
N ALA A 324 6.74 -7.62 -17.57
CA ALA A 324 5.37 -7.90 -17.11
C ALA A 324 5.30 -9.18 -16.25
N ALA A 325 5.93 -10.26 -16.72
CA ALA A 325 6.03 -11.52 -15.98
C ALA A 325 6.74 -11.32 -14.63
N ARG A 326 7.75 -10.43 -14.58
CA ARG A 326 8.41 -10.11 -13.32
C ARG A 326 7.49 -9.37 -12.33
N ILE A 327 6.68 -8.43 -12.80
CA ILE A 327 5.68 -7.75 -11.98
C ILE A 327 4.67 -8.77 -11.43
N LEU A 328 4.15 -9.64 -12.29
CA LEU A 328 3.22 -10.71 -11.90
C LEU A 328 3.83 -11.68 -10.89
N GLU A 329 5.10 -12.06 -11.06
CA GLU A 329 5.83 -12.90 -10.11
C GLU A 329 6.05 -12.24 -8.76
N LEU A 330 6.32 -10.93 -8.76
CA LEU A 330 6.61 -10.18 -7.54
C LEU A 330 5.39 -10.15 -6.61
N HIS A 331 4.20 -9.97 -7.20
CA HIS A 331 2.92 -10.00 -6.50
C HIS A 331 2.28 -11.40 -6.41
N GLN A 332 3.04 -12.46 -6.75
CA GLN A 332 2.60 -13.86 -6.74
C GLN A 332 1.36 -14.17 -7.60
N ILE A 333 0.98 -13.29 -8.53
CA ILE A 333 -0.09 -13.53 -9.51
C ILE A 333 0.29 -14.68 -10.45
N CYS A 334 1.57 -14.77 -10.79
CA CYS A 334 2.12 -15.85 -11.60
C CYS A 334 3.44 -16.37 -11.02
N LYS A 335 3.86 -17.56 -11.44
CA LYS A 335 5.15 -18.17 -11.12
C LYS A 335 5.76 -18.72 -12.40
N THR A 336 6.98 -18.32 -12.77
CA THR A 336 7.68 -18.93 -13.91
C THR A 336 8.48 -20.14 -13.47
N ARG A 337 8.33 -21.26 -14.19
CA ARG A 337 9.17 -22.46 -14.03
C ARG A 337 10.12 -22.58 -15.22
N ARG A 338 11.38 -22.95 -14.96
CA ARG A 338 12.41 -23.21 -16.00
C ARG A 338 12.41 -24.70 -16.39
N GLY A 339 12.85 -25.02 -17.61
CA GLY A 339 13.04 -26.40 -18.10
C GLY A 339 12.05 -26.83 -19.19
N ASN A 340 12.04 -28.13 -19.53
CA ASN A 340 11.25 -28.69 -20.64
C ASN A 340 9.73 -28.65 -20.36
N ALA A 341 9.31 -28.70 -19.08
CA ALA A 341 7.95 -28.40 -18.61
C ALA A 341 7.80 -26.94 -18.11
N GLY A 342 8.73 -26.07 -18.50
CA GLY A 342 8.74 -24.66 -18.12
C GLY A 342 7.62 -23.86 -18.77
N GLY A 343 7.35 -22.68 -18.21
CA GLY A 343 6.23 -21.83 -18.59
C GLY A 343 5.83 -20.91 -17.45
N MET A 344 4.84 -20.08 -17.70
CA MET A 344 4.21 -19.23 -16.69
C MET A 344 3.01 -19.98 -16.11
N TYR A 345 2.92 -20.04 -14.79
CA TYR A 345 1.84 -20.69 -14.06
C TYR A 345 1.10 -19.66 -13.22
N THR A 346 -0.20 -19.81 -13.03
CA THR A 346 -0.97 -18.98 -12.10
C THR A 346 -0.51 -19.21 -10.66
N GLY A 347 -0.49 -18.14 -9.87
CA GLY A 347 -0.19 -18.17 -8.43
C GLY A 347 -1.35 -17.66 -7.59
N ARG A 348 -1.10 -17.49 -6.29
CA ARG A 348 -2.02 -16.84 -5.36
C ARG A 348 -1.56 -15.40 -5.11
N PRO A 349 -2.36 -14.37 -5.43
CA PRO A 349 -2.00 -12.99 -5.19
C PRO A 349 -1.56 -12.75 -3.74
N SER A 350 -0.49 -11.98 -3.56
CA SER A 350 0.04 -11.64 -2.23
C SER A 350 0.35 -10.14 -2.13
N PRO A 351 -0.14 -9.44 -1.08
CA PRO A 351 0.15 -8.03 -0.85
C PRO A 351 1.52 -7.80 -0.23
N ALA A 352 2.22 -8.86 0.19
CA ALA A 352 3.44 -8.77 1.01
C ALA A 352 4.51 -7.84 0.45
N TYR A 353 4.75 -7.87 -0.87
CA TYR A 353 5.70 -6.98 -1.51
C TYR A 353 5.28 -5.49 -1.42
N ALA A 354 4.00 -5.20 -1.64
CA ALA A 354 3.47 -3.85 -1.58
C ALA A 354 3.53 -3.28 -0.16
N ILE A 355 3.12 -4.09 0.82
CA ILE A 355 3.21 -3.77 2.25
C ILE A 355 4.65 -3.53 2.67
N GLN A 356 5.59 -4.41 2.29
CA GLN A 356 7.00 -4.24 2.63
C GLN A 356 7.60 -2.97 2.03
N THR A 357 7.20 -2.61 0.80
CA THR A 357 7.63 -1.36 0.15
C THR A 357 7.07 -0.14 0.89
N ALA A 358 5.77 -0.17 1.24
CA ALA A 358 5.15 0.88 2.04
C ALA A 358 5.82 1.03 3.41
N ARG A 359 5.98 -0.07 4.16
CA ARG A 359 6.66 -0.12 5.45
C ARG A 359 8.04 0.51 5.40
N THR A 360 8.81 0.21 4.36
CA THR A 360 10.16 0.77 4.19
C THR A 360 10.13 2.29 3.96
N CYS A 361 9.16 2.78 3.18
CA CYS A 361 8.98 4.22 2.99
C CYS A 361 8.53 4.92 4.28
N LEU A 362 7.61 4.33 5.04
CA LEU A 362 7.15 4.89 6.31
C LEU A 362 8.28 4.97 7.34
N HIS A 363 9.14 3.95 7.38
CA HIS A 363 10.35 3.98 8.20
C HIS A 363 11.35 5.06 7.74
N TYR A 364 11.47 5.31 6.43
CA TYR A 364 12.30 6.39 5.90
C TYR A 364 11.78 7.78 6.28
N LEU A 365 10.47 7.96 6.26
CA LEU A 365 9.82 9.21 6.64
C LEU A 365 9.79 9.45 8.16
N SER A 366 10.30 8.50 8.96
CA SER A 366 10.26 8.53 10.42
C SER A 366 8.85 8.81 10.96
N ILE A 367 7.84 8.14 10.38
CA ILE A 367 6.45 8.31 10.80
C ILE A 367 6.30 7.86 12.25
N SER A 368 5.73 8.73 13.08
CA SER A 368 5.45 8.39 14.48
C SER A 368 4.17 7.56 14.62
N THR A 369 4.05 6.77 15.67
CA THR A 369 2.81 6.03 15.97
C THR A 369 1.61 6.96 16.12
N ALA A 370 1.81 8.18 16.65
CA ALA A 370 0.75 9.19 16.70
C ALA A 370 0.24 9.55 15.30
N GLN A 371 1.13 9.69 14.31
CA GLN A 371 0.76 9.92 12.92
C GLN A 371 0.08 8.70 12.30
N VAL A 372 0.54 7.48 12.60
CA VAL A 372 -0.12 6.24 12.15
C VAL A 372 -1.54 6.15 12.72
N CYS A 373 -1.70 6.35 14.03
CA CYS A 373 -2.99 6.33 14.71
C CYS A 373 -3.94 7.43 14.16
N GLU A 374 -3.45 8.66 13.95
CA GLU A 374 -4.25 9.73 13.33
C GLU A 374 -4.74 9.34 11.93
N ALA A 375 -3.89 8.67 11.13
CA ALA A 375 -4.27 8.20 9.81
C ALA A 375 -5.25 7.03 9.86
N ARG A 376 -5.12 6.11 10.83
CA ARG A 376 -6.04 4.99 11.06
C ARG A 376 -7.42 5.47 11.51
N LEU A 377 -7.46 6.45 12.42
CA LEU A 377 -8.70 7.11 12.86
C LEU A 377 -9.47 7.75 11.69
N ALA A 378 -8.78 8.07 10.60
CA ALA A 378 -9.42 8.62 9.42
C ALA A 378 -10.35 7.63 8.70
N PHE A 379 -10.11 6.31 8.76
CA PHE A 379 -10.91 5.36 7.96
C PHE A 379 -11.33 4.07 8.68
N GLU A 380 -10.58 3.58 9.67
CA GLU A 380 -10.89 2.33 10.39
C GLU A 380 -12.22 2.36 11.15
N PRO A 381 -12.66 3.48 11.77
CA PRO A 381 -13.97 3.56 12.42
C PRO A 381 -15.14 3.36 11.45
N ALA A 382 -15.03 3.86 10.21
CA ALA A 382 -16.04 3.66 9.17
C ALA A 382 -16.08 2.19 8.72
N ALA A 383 -14.92 1.55 8.62
CA ALA A 383 -14.82 0.11 8.35
C ALA A 383 -15.51 -0.72 9.46
N ALA A 384 -15.22 -0.41 10.73
CA ALA A 384 -15.84 -1.10 11.87
C ALA A 384 -17.36 -0.92 11.92
N ARG A 385 -17.87 0.28 11.58
CA ARG A 385 -19.32 0.53 11.46
C ARG A 385 -19.96 -0.39 10.42
N LYS A 386 -19.40 -0.42 9.22
CA LYS A 386 -19.92 -1.23 8.11
C LYS A 386 -19.95 -2.72 8.46
N VAL A 387 -18.90 -3.21 9.10
CA VAL A 387 -18.80 -4.62 9.51
C VAL A 387 -19.88 -5.04 10.50
N ALA A 388 -20.32 -4.14 11.38
CA ALA A 388 -21.40 -4.42 12.33
C ALA A 388 -22.75 -4.70 11.64
N GLU A 389 -22.92 -4.23 10.40
CA GLU A 389 -24.14 -4.45 9.61
C GLU A 389 -24.18 -5.86 8.98
N GLU A 390 -23.06 -6.59 8.94
CA GLU A 390 -22.92 -7.77 8.07
C GLU A 390 -23.16 -9.14 8.72
N THR A 391 -22.77 -9.47 9.98
CA THR A 391 -23.24 -10.71 10.69
C THR A 391 -22.68 -10.97 12.11
N PRO A 392 -23.44 -11.58 13.04
CA PRO A 392 -22.98 -12.04 14.36
C PRO A 392 -21.89 -13.15 14.35
N GLU A 393 -21.77 -13.92 13.26
CA GLU A 393 -20.76 -14.97 13.08
C GLU A 393 -19.33 -14.43 13.12
N LEU A 394 -19.13 -13.22 12.59
CA LEU A 394 -17.83 -12.59 12.57
C LEU A 394 -17.38 -12.23 13.99
N ALA A 395 -18.27 -11.66 14.82
CA ALA A 395 -17.96 -11.32 16.20
C ALA A 395 -17.50 -12.54 17.02
N ARG A 396 -18.11 -13.72 16.80
CA ARG A 396 -17.67 -14.97 17.43
C ARG A 396 -16.25 -15.36 17.00
N ARG A 397 -15.90 -15.20 15.73
CA ARG A 397 -14.53 -15.46 15.24
C ARG A 397 -13.53 -14.46 15.81
N LEU A 398 -13.88 -13.17 15.84
CA LEU A 398 -13.05 -12.12 16.42
C LEU A 398 -12.77 -12.38 17.90
N ARG A 399 -13.78 -12.78 18.69
CA ARG A 399 -13.61 -13.20 20.08
C ARG A 399 -12.69 -14.41 20.21
N ALA A 400 -12.89 -15.45 19.39
CA ALA A 400 -12.03 -16.63 19.41
C ALA A 400 -10.56 -16.31 19.09
N ILE A 401 -10.30 -15.36 18.18
CA ILE A 401 -8.94 -14.88 17.89
C ILE A 401 -8.33 -14.19 19.13
N LEU A 402 -9.09 -13.31 19.79
CA LEU A 402 -8.60 -12.55 20.95
C LEU A 402 -8.38 -13.42 22.20
N ASP A 403 -9.22 -14.44 22.38
CA ASP A 403 -9.19 -15.38 23.50
C ASP A 403 -8.27 -16.59 23.26
N GLY A 404 -7.69 -16.70 22.06
CA GLY A 404 -6.78 -17.77 21.68
C GLY A 404 -5.43 -17.74 22.42
N GLU A 405 -4.64 -18.80 22.22
CA GLU A 405 -3.28 -18.90 22.74
C GLU A 405 -2.28 -18.13 21.84
N GLY A 406 -1.11 -17.78 22.38
CA GLY A 406 -0.02 -17.12 21.67
C GLY A 406 0.31 -15.72 22.20
N PRO A 407 1.20 -14.97 21.52
CA PRO A 407 1.48 -13.58 21.85
C PRO A 407 0.26 -12.69 21.60
N ALA A 408 -0.03 -11.77 22.52
CA ALA A 408 -1.15 -10.83 22.36
C ALA A 408 -1.01 -9.94 21.13
N SER A 409 0.22 -9.64 20.72
CA SER A 409 0.50 -8.91 19.49
C SER A 409 -0.01 -9.62 18.24
N GLU A 410 0.30 -10.90 18.09
CA GLU A 410 -0.17 -11.72 16.97
C GLU A 410 -1.70 -11.83 16.95
N ARG A 411 -2.33 -11.94 18.13
CA ARG A 411 -3.79 -11.97 18.25
C ARG A 411 -4.44 -10.64 17.85
N LEU A 412 -3.85 -9.51 18.23
CA LEU A 412 -4.32 -8.17 17.87
C LEU A 412 -4.17 -7.89 16.38
N GLU A 413 -3.02 -8.25 15.78
CA GLU A 413 -2.80 -8.18 14.34
C GLU A 413 -3.82 -9.04 13.58
N ALA A 414 -4.04 -10.28 14.03
CA ALA A 414 -5.03 -11.17 13.44
C ALA A 414 -6.46 -10.61 13.57
N PHE A 415 -6.83 -10.10 14.74
CA PHE A 415 -8.14 -9.48 14.99
C PHE A 415 -8.37 -8.31 14.01
N HIS A 416 -7.42 -7.38 13.95
CA HIS A 416 -7.52 -6.19 13.12
C HIS A 416 -7.60 -6.55 11.62
N ALA A 417 -6.75 -7.48 11.15
CA ALA A 417 -6.81 -7.97 9.78
C ALA A 417 -8.17 -8.58 9.41
N HIS A 418 -8.81 -9.30 10.33
CA HIS A 418 -10.14 -9.88 10.10
C HIS A 418 -11.23 -8.79 10.04
N VAL A 419 -11.18 -7.77 10.91
CA VAL A 419 -12.13 -6.64 10.84
C VAL A 419 -11.98 -5.90 9.51
N MET A 420 -10.75 -5.57 9.11
CA MET A 420 -10.51 -4.81 7.88
C MET A 420 -10.87 -5.61 6.62
N SER A 421 -10.60 -6.92 6.62
CA SER A 421 -11.02 -7.79 5.52
C SER A 421 -12.55 -7.93 5.44
N ALA A 422 -13.25 -7.91 6.57
CA ALA A 422 -14.71 -8.03 6.62
C ALA A 422 -15.42 -6.77 6.11
N ALA A 423 -14.79 -5.58 6.14
CA ALA A 423 -15.39 -4.34 5.63
C ALA A 423 -15.62 -4.33 4.10
N ALA A 424 -15.23 -5.40 3.40
CA ALA A 424 -15.41 -5.60 1.97
C ALA A 424 -14.86 -4.45 1.11
N ASN A 425 -13.78 -3.81 1.56
CA ASN A 425 -13.03 -2.82 0.81
C ASN A 425 -11.54 -3.19 0.81
N ARG A 426 -11.03 -3.66 -0.33
CA ARG A 426 -9.66 -4.15 -0.47
C ARG A 426 -8.61 -3.04 -0.35
N VAL A 427 -8.97 -1.79 -0.64
CA VAL A 427 -8.08 -0.63 -0.47
C VAL A 427 -7.89 -0.35 1.03
N VAL A 428 -8.99 -0.30 1.78
CA VAL A 428 -8.97 -0.16 3.24
C VAL A 428 -8.14 -1.27 3.87
N ALA A 429 -8.41 -2.52 3.53
CA ALA A 429 -7.67 -3.66 4.07
C ALA A 429 -6.16 -3.57 3.80
N LEU A 430 -5.76 -3.27 2.56
CA LEU A 430 -4.35 -3.19 2.18
C LEU A 430 -3.62 -2.01 2.86
N VAL A 431 -4.23 -0.82 2.85
CA VAL A 431 -3.62 0.38 3.45
C VAL A 431 -3.51 0.20 4.96
N SER A 432 -4.55 -0.34 5.60
CA SER A 432 -4.56 -0.63 7.04
C SER A 432 -3.49 -1.66 7.42
N GLU A 433 -3.34 -2.74 6.64
CA GLU A 433 -2.27 -3.73 6.85
C GLU A 433 -0.88 -3.10 6.70
N ALA A 434 -0.68 -2.21 5.73
CA ALA A 434 0.57 -1.48 5.56
C ALA A 434 0.90 -0.58 6.76
N LEU A 435 -0.09 0.10 7.33
CA LEU A 435 0.07 0.95 8.51
C LEU A 435 0.39 0.14 9.78
N VAL A 436 -0.38 -0.92 10.05
CA VAL A 436 -0.17 -1.76 11.24
C VAL A 436 1.14 -2.53 11.16
N SER A 437 1.63 -2.88 9.95
CA SER A 437 2.95 -3.49 9.80
C SER A 437 4.12 -2.59 10.27
N CYS A 438 3.86 -1.29 10.45
CA CYS A 438 4.79 -0.34 11.04
C CYS A 438 4.64 -0.24 12.55
N GLU A 439 3.56 -0.69 13.17
CA GLU A 439 3.37 -0.59 14.61
C GLU A 439 3.97 -1.83 15.28
N GLY A 440 5.28 -1.81 15.52
CA GLY A 440 5.95 -2.88 16.26
C GLY A 440 5.37 -2.96 17.68
N LEU A 441 4.49 -3.91 17.94
CA LEU A 441 3.91 -4.10 19.27
C LEU A 441 4.98 -4.49 20.30
N GLY A 442 5.20 -3.64 21.29
CA GLY A 442 5.95 -3.99 22.51
C GLY A 442 5.13 -4.86 23.47
N GLU A 443 5.79 -5.61 24.35
CA GLU A 443 5.13 -6.52 25.30
C GLU A 443 4.19 -5.80 26.29
N GLU A 444 4.46 -4.53 26.64
CA GLU A 444 3.75 -3.82 27.73
C GLU A 444 2.36 -3.25 27.34
N VAL A 445 2.00 -3.17 26.05
CA VAL A 445 0.72 -2.56 25.59
C VAL A 445 -0.42 -3.60 25.43
N CYS A 446 -0.15 -4.87 25.68
CA CYS A 446 -0.94 -5.98 25.16
C CYS A 446 -2.31 -6.21 25.83
N ASP A 447 -2.42 -6.21 27.16
CA ASP A 447 -3.67 -6.63 27.82
C ASP A 447 -4.79 -5.58 27.70
N SER A 448 -4.44 -4.30 27.79
CA SER A 448 -5.39 -3.20 27.62
C SER A 448 -5.89 -3.11 26.17
N ALA A 449 -5.00 -3.29 25.19
CA ALA A 449 -5.36 -3.32 23.78
C ALA A 449 -6.26 -4.53 23.45
N VAL A 450 -5.99 -5.72 24.01
CA VAL A 450 -6.87 -6.88 23.87
C VAL A 450 -8.24 -6.63 24.50
N ALA A 451 -8.30 -5.98 25.66
CA ALA A 451 -9.57 -5.61 26.28
C ALA A 451 -10.37 -4.62 25.40
N ALA A 452 -9.73 -3.59 24.85
CA ALA A 452 -10.37 -2.66 23.92
C ALA A 452 -10.82 -3.35 22.62
N ALA A 453 -10.02 -4.27 22.07
CA ALA A 453 -10.41 -5.07 20.90
C ALA A 453 -11.64 -5.97 21.17
N ARG A 454 -11.78 -6.50 22.39
CA ARG A 454 -12.99 -7.25 22.79
C ARG A 454 -14.24 -6.38 22.79
N ILE A 455 -14.14 -5.11 23.22
CA ILE A 455 -15.26 -4.16 23.17
C ILE A 455 -15.68 -3.91 21.72
N VAL A 456 -14.72 -3.75 20.80
CA VAL A 456 -15.01 -3.64 19.36
C VAL A 456 -15.71 -4.90 18.84
N ALA A 457 -15.22 -6.09 19.19
CA ALA A 457 -15.83 -7.36 18.78
C ALA A 457 -17.28 -7.49 19.27
N ASP A 458 -17.55 -7.08 20.52
CA ASP A 458 -18.89 -7.11 21.11
C ASP A 458 -19.85 -6.12 20.42
N ALA A 459 -19.38 -4.91 20.13
CA ALA A 459 -20.15 -3.90 19.43
C ALA A 459 -20.54 -4.38 18.03
N ILE A 460 -19.62 -5.03 17.32
CA ILE A 460 -19.88 -5.68 16.02
C ILE A 460 -20.91 -6.79 16.19
N GLY A 461 -20.77 -7.64 17.22
CA GLY A 461 -21.69 -8.75 17.50
C GLY A 461 -23.11 -8.29 17.86
N ALA A 462 -23.25 -7.11 18.46
CA ALA A 462 -24.52 -6.48 18.77
C ALA A 462 -25.18 -5.83 17.54
N GLY A 463 -24.48 -5.73 16.41
CA GLY A 463 -24.96 -5.03 15.22
C GLY A 463 -25.05 -3.51 15.37
N ASP A 464 -24.42 -2.93 16.39
CA ASP A 464 -24.44 -1.49 16.63
C ASP A 464 -23.24 -0.84 15.92
N GLY A 465 -23.48 -0.37 14.68
CA GLY A 465 -22.46 0.29 13.88
C GLY A 465 -21.93 1.59 14.50
N ALA A 466 -22.75 2.31 15.27
CA ALA A 466 -22.32 3.54 15.94
C ALA A 466 -21.40 3.24 17.13
N LEU A 467 -21.74 2.23 17.94
CA LEU A 467 -20.89 1.75 19.02
C LEU A 467 -19.60 1.12 18.48
N SER A 468 -19.67 0.38 17.38
CA SER A 468 -18.50 -0.24 16.74
C SER A 468 -17.48 0.81 16.30
N ALA A 469 -17.95 1.89 15.64
CA ALA A 469 -17.10 3.01 15.27
C ALA A 469 -16.47 3.70 16.49
N ARG A 470 -17.25 3.99 17.54
CA ARG A 470 -16.75 4.62 18.77
C ARG A 470 -15.72 3.75 19.47
N SER A 471 -15.98 2.45 19.59
CA SER A 471 -15.08 1.49 20.22
C SER A 471 -13.77 1.37 19.43
N MET A 472 -13.83 1.43 18.10
CA MET A 472 -12.62 1.44 17.26
C MET A 472 -11.78 2.70 17.47
N ILE A 473 -12.42 3.87 17.65
CA ILE A 473 -11.71 5.12 18.00
C ILE A 473 -10.98 4.98 19.34
N GLU A 474 -11.64 4.44 20.36
CA GLU A 474 -11.05 4.22 21.67
C GLU A 474 -9.88 3.23 21.60
N PHE A 475 -10.05 2.12 20.84
CA PHE A 475 -8.99 1.15 20.59
C PHE A 475 -7.74 1.81 19.98
N ILE A 476 -7.89 2.58 18.89
CA ILE A 476 -6.76 3.25 18.24
C ILE A 476 -6.16 4.34 19.15
N SER A 477 -6.99 5.05 19.90
CA SER A 477 -6.52 6.12 20.81
C SER A 477 -5.71 5.56 21.99
N ALA A 478 -6.09 4.38 22.49
CA ALA A 478 -5.34 3.69 23.55
C ALA A 478 -3.92 3.33 23.08
N TRP A 479 -3.76 2.94 21.81
CA TRP A 479 -2.45 2.70 21.20
C TRP A 479 -1.59 3.97 21.12
N ALA A 480 -2.17 5.07 20.64
CA ALA A 480 -1.47 6.35 20.57
C ALA A 480 -0.98 6.84 21.95
N ALA A 481 -1.73 6.55 23.02
CA ALA A 481 -1.37 6.94 24.38
C ALA A 481 -0.26 6.09 25.00
N ALA A 482 -0.16 4.82 24.62
CA ALA A 482 0.81 3.87 25.14
C ALA A 482 2.23 4.07 24.56
N ASP A 483 2.34 4.55 23.32
CA ASP A 483 3.60 4.74 22.59
C ASP A 483 4.42 5.98 23.01
N ARG A 484 4.20 6.53 24.21
CA ARG A 484 5.05 7.61 24.75
C ARG A 484 6.46 7.15 25.18
N GLN A 485 6.84 5.90 24.89
CA GLN A 485 8.17 5.34 25.13
C GLN A 485 8.78 4.79 23.83
N ASP A 486 9.69 5.58 23.27
CA ASP A 486 10.76 5.24 22.31
C ASP A 486 10.52 4.07 21.33
N TRP A 487 10.15 4.46 20.10
CA TRP A 487 10.32 3.69 18.87
C TRP A 487 11.77 3.16 18.75
N THR A 488 12.00 1.96 19.26
CA THR A 488 13.10 1.11 18.82
C THR A 488 12.47 -0.01 18.03
N LEU A 489 12.90 -0.17 16.76
CA LEU A 489 12.60 -1.34 15.94
C LEU A 489 12.51 -2.57 16.85
N ASN A 490 11.35 -3.25 16.88
CA ASN A 490 11.24 -4.54 17.54
C ASN A 490 12.20 -5.51 16.84
N THR A 491 13.46 -5.49 17.28
CA THR A 491 14.57 -6.26 16.75
C THR A 491 14.49 -7.70 17.25
N GLN A 492 13.60 -8.00 18.21
CA GLN A 492 13.53 -9.31 18.84
C GLN A 492 12.91 -10.38 17.94
N THR A 493 12.10 -10.03 16.94
CA THR A 493 11.59 -11.01 15.96
C THR A 493 12.69 -11.59 15.05
N PHE A 494 13.87 -10.96 14.97
CA PHE A 494 15.01 -11.46 14.17
C PHE A 494 16.36 -11.51 14.93
N SER A 495 16.39 -11.11 16.21
CA SER A 495 17.59 -11.11 17.08
C SER A 495 18.16 -12.50 17.38
N SER A 496 17.57 -13.60 16.90
CA SER A 496 18.15 -14.94 17.09
C SER A 496 19.35 -15.25 16.17
N ILE A 497 19.76 -14.29 15.33
CA ILE A 497 21.01 -14.36 14.56
C ILE A 497 21.98 -13.30 15.11
N ALA A 498 22.58 -13.61 16.27
CA ALA A 498 23.69 -12.80 16.78
C ALA A 498 24.87 -12.87 15.80
N PRO A 499 25.57 -11.75 15.54
CA PRO A 499 26.87 -11.79 14.90
C PRO A 499 27.85 -12.48 15.86
N VAL A 500 28.54 -13.52 15.39
CA VAL A 500 29.73 -14.02 16.09
C VAL A 500 30.73 -12.86 16.11
N ALA A 501 30.99 -12.37 17.32
CA ALA A 501 32.01 -11.37 17.59
C ALA A 501 33.35 -11.81 16.98
N SER A 502 34.03 -10.90 16.27
CA SER A 502 35.46 -11.01 16.04
C SER A 502 36.15 -9.90 16.83
N GLU A 503 36.56 -10.24 18.04
CA GLU A 503 37.76 -9.65 18.63
C GLU A 503 38.96 -9.88 17.70
N SER A 504 39.91 -8.94 17.73
CA SER A 504 41.26 -8.98 17.13
C SER A 504 41.41 -8.70 15.62
N TRP A 505 41.39 -7.41 15.26
CA TRP A 505 42.32 -6.88 14.24
C TRP A 505 43.38 -6.03 14.94
N ALA A 506 44.33 -6.71 15.57
CA ALA A 506 45.63 -6.16 15.92
C ALA A 506 46.63 -7.31 15.96
N GLY A 507 47.47 -7.42 14.91
CA GLY A 507 48.68 -8.22 14.98
C GLY A 507 48.96 -9.13 13.79
N ARG A 508 49.72 -8.57 12.85
CA ARG A 508 50.60 -9.21 11.84
C ARG A 508 49.99 -9.75 10.56
#